data_AF-A0A4C2EIS3-F1
#
_entry.id   AF-A0A4C2EIS3-F1
#
_cell.length_a   1.000
_cell.length_b   1.000
_cell.length_c   1.000
_cell.angle_alpha   90.00
_cell.angle_beta   90.00
_cell.angle_gamma   90.00
#
_symmetry.space_group_name_H-M   'P 1'
#
loop_
_entity.id
_entity.type
_entity.pdbx_description
1 polymer ?
#
loop_
_entity_poly.entity_id
_entity_poly.type
_entity_poly.pdbx_seq_one_letter_code
_entity_poly.pdbx_strand_id
1 'polypeptide(L)'
;MFTERSLSGELPTVREAYAPDALVLDCDRDFETLDPAVAEELLLVTDSLDQISYDGAWLPTTAPEILQEYVGNDLTIGMPGDGGVAWTRQTVPPCVFVKPRLETSPDAFVSFLIAEALVEVSLDEPEHFLGFFREQYPAFVTATEDYLDSNARYQLAAALYTAYLGRQTRPEFADWADDYPDLYAAWKDAGERLQPRLEDLPSEIAQGQTEFAAAAELACSGIKHGLDLPAPFDALDTDAYLDHGADYAVQWAETTFEKME
;
A
#
# COMPACT_ATOMS: atom_id res chain seq x y z
N MET A 1 -12.47 3.80 -20.41
CA MET A 1 -11.79 4.11 -19.15
C MET A 1 -10.47 3.35 -19.01
N PHE A 2 -10.42 2.08 -19.41
CA PHE A 2 -9.23 1.24 -19.27
C PHE A 2 -8.70 0.84 -20.64
N THR A 3 -7.38 0.94 -20.83
CA THR A 3 -6.69 0.45 -22.03
C THR A 3 -5.52 -0.42 -21.60
N GLU A 4 -5.32 -1.58 -22.23
CA GLU A 4 -4.19 -2.44 -21.91
C GLU A 4 -2.86 -1.75 -22.22
N ARG A 5 -1.98 -1.70 -21.21
CA ARG A 5 -0.67 -1.07 -21.28
C ARG A 5 0.33 -2.02 -21.91
N SER A 6 1.01 -1.55 -22.95
CA SER A 6 2.15 -2.28 -23.53
C SER A 6 3.35 -2.24 -22.58
N LEU A 7 3.74 -3.41 -22.07
CA LEU A 7 4.91 -3.54 -21.18
C LEU A 7 6.22 -3.56 -21.98
N SER A 8 7.25 -2.93 -21.43
CA SER A 8 8.58 -2.83 -22.04
C SER A 8 9.68 -2.96 -21.00
N GLY A 9 10.93 -3.11 -21.45
CA GLY A 9 12.07 -3.36 -20.57
C GLY A 9 11.93 -4.70 -19.86
N GLU A 10 12.10 -4.69 -18.54
CA GLU A 10 12.10 -5.86 -17.67
C GLU A 10 10.68 -6.28 -17.21
N LEU A 11 9.69 -5.40 -17.33
CA LEU A 11 8.31 -5.62 -16.88
C LEU A 11 7.64 -6.89 -17.44
N PRO A 12 7.80 -7.28 -18.72
CA PRO A 12 7.23 -8.53 -19.22
C PRO A 12 7.73 -9.75 -18.46
N THR A 13 9.01 -9.78 -18.09
CA THR A 13 9.63 -10.88 -17.35
C THR A 13 9.21 -10.89 -15.88
N VAL A 14 9.12 -9.71 -15.24
CA VAL A 14 8.57 -9.58 -13.87
C VAL A 14 7.13 -10.06 -13.82
N ARG A 15 6.30 -9.65 -14.79
CA ARG A 15 4.92 -10.13 -14.88
C ARG A 15 4.85 -11.64 -15.00
N GLU A 16 5.64 -12.24 -15.89
CA GLU A 16 5.71 -13.70 -16.03
C GLU A 16 6.13 -14.42 -14.74
N ALA A 17 7.04 -13.83 -13.96
CA ALA A 17 7.55 -14.43 -12.73
C ALA A 17 6.57 -14.34 -11.56
N TYR A 18 5.92 -13.19 -11.38
CA TYR A 18 5.14 -12.90 -10.17
C TYR A 18 3.62 -12.97 -10.39
N ALA A 19 3.13 -12.53 -11.54
CA ALA A 19 1.70 -12.44 -11.83
C ALA A 19 1.41 -12.66 -13.33
N PRO A 20 1.64 -13.88 -13.86
CA PRO A 20 1.68 -14.14 -15.31
C PRO A 20 0.37 -13.81 -16.03
N ASP A 21 -0.75 -14.00 -15.34
CA ASP A 21 -2.08 -13.74 -15.87
C ASP A 21 -2.50 -12.27 -15.72
N ALA A 22 -1.82 -11.48 -14.89
CA ALA A 22 -2.25 -10.12 -14.59
C ALA A 22 -2.25 -9.22 -15.82
N LEU A 23 -3.27 -8.36 -15.89
CA LEU A 23 -3.40 -7.31 -16.90
C LEU A 23 -2.90 -5.99 -16.32
N VAL A 24 -2.11 -5.26 -17.09
CA VAL A 24 -1.70 -3.89 -16.74
C VAL A 24 -2.50 -2.93 -17.60
N LEU A 25 -3.20 -1.99 -16.98
CA LEU A 25 -4.18 -1.10 -17.61
C LEU A 25 -3.81 0.36 -17.36
N ASP A 26 -3.73 1.16 -18.41
CA ASP A 26 -3.72 2.62 -18.30
C ASP A 26 -5.16 3.13 -18.06
N CYS A 27 -5.29 4.10 -17.16
CA CYS A 27 -6.57 4.71 -16.80
C CYS A 27 -6.71 6.12 -17.37
N ASP A 28 -7.85 6.43 -17.99
CA ASP A 28 -8.13 7.77 -18.54
C ASP A 28 -8.37 8.84 -17.45
N ARG A 29 -8.71 8.40 -16.23
CA ARG A 29 -9.02 9.27 -15.09
C ARG A 29 -8.60 8.61 -13.78
N ASP A 30 -8.46 9.46 -12.78
CA ASP A 30 -8.27 9.02 -11.41
C ASP A 30 -9.56 8.46 -10.79
N PHE A 31 -9.41 7.54 -9.84
CA PHE A 31 -10.52 6.95 -9.08
C PHE A 31 -10.01 6.25 -7.81
N GLU A 32 -10.90 6.12 -6.84
CA GLU A 32 -10.79 5.21 -5.71
C GLU A 32 -11.94 4.19 -5.74
N THR A 33 -13.18 4.67 -5.86
CA THR A 33 -14.37 3.83 -6.06
C THR A 33 -14.89 3.96 -7.49
N LEU A 34 -15.15 2.83 -8.14
CA LEU A 34 -15.68 2.79 -9.50
C LEU A 34 -17.20 2.86 -9.51
N ASP A 35 -17.74 3.74 -10.36
CA ASP A 35 -19.15 3.72 -10.70
C ASP A 35 -19.50 2.34 -11.33
N PRO A 36 -20.65 1.73 -11.00
CA PRO A 36 -21.03 0.43 -11.55
C PRO A 36 -21.00 0.36 -13.08
N ALA A 37 -21.38 1.43 -13.79
CA ALA A 37 -21.35 1.45 -15.25
C ALA A 37 -19.91 1.41 -15.80
N VAL A 38 -18.95 1.91 -15.03
CA VAL A 38 -17.53 1.88 -15.35
C VAL A 38 -16.91 0.54 -14.95
N ALA A 39 -17.36 -0.06 -13.85
CA ALA A 39 -16.97 -1.41 -13.46
C ALA A 39 -17.31 -2.44 -14.55
N GLU A 40 -18.44 -2.28 -15.24
CA GLU A 40 -18.80 -3.11 -16.40
C GLU A 40 -17.77 -3.04 -17.55
N GLU A 41 -17.03 -1.92 -17.70
CA GLU A 41 -15.95 -1.84 -18.70
C GLU A 41 -14.79 -2.79 -18.38
N LEU A 42 -14.56 -3.15 -17.12
CA LEU A 42 -13.53 -4.14 -16.75
C LEU A 42 -13.87 -5.53 -17.29
N LEU A 43 -15.15 -5.89 -17.41
CA LEU A 43 -15.60 -7.16 -17.98
C LEU A 43 -15.38 -7.25 -19.50
N LEU A 44 -14.94 -6.17 -20.16
CA LEU A 44 -14.50 -6.23 -21.55
C LEU A 44 -13.08 -6.81 -21.68
N VAL A 45 -12.30 -6.79 -20.60
CA VAL A 45 -10.92 -7.24 -20.55
C VAL A 45 -10.68 -8.34 -19.50
N THR A 46 -11.66 -8.62 -18.64
CA THR A 46 -11.61 -9.65 -17.60
C THR A 46 -12.75 -10.66 -17.77
N ASP A 47 -12.52 -11.89 -17.33
CA ASP A 47 -13.47 -13.00 -17.37
C ASP A 47 -14.55 -12.86 -16.28
N SER A 48 -14.18 -12.36 -15.11
CA SER A 48 -15.10 -12.14 -13.99
C SER A 48 -14.67 -10.99 -13.10
N LEU A 49 -15.64 -10.51 -12.32
CA LEU A 49 -15.47 -9.50 -11.29
C LEU A 49 -16.24 -9.94 -10.05
N ASP A 50 -15.51 -10.22 -8.98
CA ASP A 50 -16.00 -10.64 -7.67
C ASP A 50 -15.57 -9.62 -6.62
N GLN A 51 -16.47 -8.73 -6.28
CA GLN A 51 -16.20 -7.64 -5.35
C GLN A 51 -15.89 -8.17 -3.94
N ILE A 52 -14.85 -7.60 -3.32
CA ILE A 52 -14.60 -7.79 -1.89
C ILE A 52 -15.71 -7.08 -1.10
N SER A 53 -16.32 -7.80 -0.17
CA SER A 53 -17.28 -7.26 0.78
C SER A 53 -17.00 -7.82 2.17
N TYR A 54 -17.18 -6.98 3.19
CA TYR A 54 -17.03 -7.35 4.59
C TYR A 54 -18.39 -7.20 5.29
N ASP A 55 -18.71 -8.08 6.24
CA ASP A 55 -19.94 -7.95 7.05
C ASP A 55 -19.96 -6.63 7.86
N GLY A 56 -18.79 -6.04 8.11
CA GLY A 56 -18.68 -4.69 8.67
C GLY A 56 -19.11 -4.54 10.13
N ALA A 57 -19.66 -5.59 10.74
CA ALA A 57 -20.15 -5.58 12.12
C ALA A 57 -19.07 -5.20 13.15
N TRP A 58 -17.79 -5.41 12.82
CA TRP A 58 -16.65 -5.02 13.64
C TRP A 58 -16.20 -3.58 13.39
N LEU A 59 -16.57 -2.92 12.28
CA LEU A 59 -16.09 -1.57 11.97
C LEU A 59 -16.70 -0.55 12.97
N PRO A 60 -15.88 0.22 13.71
CA PRO A 60 -16.41 1.21 14.63
C PRO A 60 -17.21 2.29 13.91
N THR A 61 -18.29 2.78 14.53
CA THR A 61 -19.12 3.86 13.95
C THR A 61 -18.38 5.20 13.83
N THR A 62 -17.22 5.31 14.47
CA THR A 62 -16.30 6.46 14.38
C THR A 62 -15.32 6.34 13.21
N ALA A 63 -15.33 5.24 12.46
CA ALA A 63 -14.51 5.07 11.28
C ALA A 63 -14.87 6.11 10.20
N PRO A 64 -13.88 6.60 9.42
CA PRO A 64 -14.11 7.47 8.28
C PRO A 64 -15.17 6.91 7.33
N GLU A 65 -15.98 7.79 6.72
CA GLU A 65 -17.05 7.43 5.77
C GLU A 65 -16.54 6.51 4.66
N ILE A 66 -15.33 6.78 4.15
CA ILE A 66 -14.72 5.97 3.10
C ILE A 66 -14.46 4.50 3.51
N LEU A 67 -14.22 4.23 4.80
CA LEU A 67 -14.10 2.85 5.29
C LEU A 67 -15.46 2.16 5.40
N GLN A 68 -16.50 2.92 5.69
CA GLN A 68 -17.88 2.40 5.72
C GLN A 68 -18.34 2.05 4.29
N GLU A 69 -17.98 2.88 3.31
CA GLU A 69 -18.21 2.61 1.88
C GLU A 69 -17.42 1.38 1.42
N TYR A 70 -16.13 1.30 1.76
CA TYR A 70 -15.26 0.17 1.38
C TYR A 70 -15.75 -1.19 1.92
N VAL A 71 -16.32 -1.21 3.12
CA VAL A 71 -16.93 -2.42 3.71
C VAL A 71 -18.23 -2.81 3.01
N GLY A 72 -18.87 -1.87 2.31
CA GLY A 72 -20.15 -2.05 1.64
C GLY A 72 -20.11 -2.90 0.37
N ASN A 73 -20.99 -2.54 -0.57
CA ASN A 73 -21.17 -3.25 -1.86
C ASN A 73 -20.76 -2.38 -3.06
N ASP A 74 -19.87 -1.40 -2.83
CA ASP A 74 -19.30 -0.58 -3.90
C ASP A 74 -17.94 -1.12 -4.34
N LEU A 75 -17.69 -1.20 -5.65
CA LEU A 75 -16.42 -1.67 -6.17
C LEU A 75 -15.33 -0.62 -5.96
N THR A 76 -14.57 -0.78 -4.89
CA THR A 76 -13.45 0.09 -4.54
C THR A 76 -12.12 -0.56 -4.91
N ILE A 77 -11.33 0.17 -5.69
CA ILE A 77 -10.01 -0.24 -6.21
C ILE A 77 -9.07 0.97 -6.07
N GLY A 78 -8.06 0.86 -5.20
CA GLY A 78 -7.09 1.92 -5.01
C GLY A 78 -7.59 3.06 -4.11
N MET A 79 -7.73 2.78 -2.81
CA MET A 79 -8.13 3.69 -1.74
C MET A 79 -7.11 4.84 -1.52
N PRO A 80 -7.46 5.90 -0.77
CA PRO A 80 -6.49 6.93 -0.39
C PRO A 80 -5.25 6.31 0.26
N GLY A 81 -4.08 6.58 -0.30
CA GLY A 81 -2.82 5.96 0.14
C GLY A 81 -2.23 4.99 -0.89
N ASP A 82 -3.04 4.41 -1.79
CA ASP A 82 -2.58 3.40 -2.77
C ASP A 82 -1.82 4.02 -3.97
N GLY A 83 -1.59 5.34 -3.96
CA GLY A 83 -0.70 6.00 -4.91
C GLY A 83 -1.20 6.05 -6.36
N GLY A 84 -0.25 6.05 -7.29
CA GLY A 84 -0.50 6.18 -8.73
C GLY A 84 -0.58 4.85 -9.48
N VAL A 85 -0.18 3.75 -8.85
CA VAL A 85 -0.38 2.39 -9.36
C VAL A 85 -1.13 1.61 -8.28
N ALA A 86 -2.33 1.13 -8.60
CA ALA A 86 -3.12 0.28 -7.73
C ALA A 86 -3.30 -1.09 -8.37
N TRP A 87 -3.66 -2.11 -7.60
CA TRP A 87 -3.96 -3.43 -8.14
C TRP A 87 -5.21 -4.02 -7.49
N THR A 88 -5.80 -5.02 -8.14
CA THR A 88 -6.94 -5.77 -7.60
C THR A 88 -6.91 -7.23 -8.03
N ARG A 89 -7.35 -8.10 -7.12
CA ARG A 89 -7.71 -9.51 -7.33
C ARG A 89 -9.23 -9.69 -7.32
N GLN A 90 -10.01 -8.62 -7.23
CA GLN A 90 -11.46 -8.62 -7.43
C GLN A 90 -11.84 -8.94 -8.89
N THR A 91 -10.88 -9.03 -9.81
CA THR A 91 -11.08 -9.46 -11.19
C THR A 91 -10.30 -10.74 -11.50
N VAL A 92 -10.78 -11.49 -12.49
CA VAL A 92 -10.04 -12.62 -13.08
C VAL A 92 -9.77 -12.31 -14.56
N PRO A 93 -8.50 -12.20 -15.00
CA PRO A 93 -7.30 -12.17 -14.17
C PRO A 93 -7.19 -10.91 -13.30
N PRO A 94 -6.25 -10.87 -12.33
CA PRO A 94 -5.95 -9.66 -11.57
C PRO A 94 -5.58 -8.49 -12.47
N CYS A 95 -5.91 -7.27 -12.05
CA CYS A 95 -5.58 -6.06 -12.80
C CYS A 95 -4.66 -5.14 -11.99
N VAL A 96 -3.67 -4.56 -12.67
CA VAL A 96 -2.80 -3.46 -12.20
C VAL A 96 -3.17 -2.21 -12.99
N PHE A 97 -3.48 -1.13 -12.30
CA PHE A 97 -3.99 0.13 -12.86
C PHE A 97 -2.95 1.22 -12.74
N VAL A 98 -2.59 1.85 -13.86
CA VAL A 98 -1.70 3.01 -13.92
C VAL A 98 -2.54 4.27 -14.07
N LYS A 99 -2.60 5.06 -12.99
CA LYS A 99 -3.44 6.27 -12.90
C LYS A 99 -2.76 7.46 -13.61
N PRO A 100 -3.53 8.38 -14.22
CA PRO A 100 -2.98 9.47 -15.03
C PRO A 100 -2.14 10.48 -14.24
N ARG A 101 -2.24 10.49 -12.90
CA ARG A 101 -1.35 11.30 -12.04
C ARG A 101 0.14 10.99 -12.22
N LEU A 102 0.48 9.83 -12.81
CA LEU A 102 1.86 9.44 -13.11
C LEU A 102 2.39 9.93 -14.47
N GLU A 103 1.59 10.60 -15.31
CA GLU A 103 2.01 11.04 -16.66
C GLU A 103 3.25 11.94 -16.67
N THR A 104 3.51 12.66 -15.58
CA THR A 104 4.68 13.54 -15.43
C THR A 104 5.83 12.91 -14.65
N SER A 105 5.66 11.67 -14.18
CA SER A 105 6.69 10.94 -13.44
C SER A 105 7.73 10.34 -14.39
N PRO A 106 8.98 10.14 -13.93
CA PRO A 106 10.00 9.47 -14.74
C PRO A 106 9.59 8.03 -15.09
N ASP A 107 9.80 7.63 -16.35
CA ASP A 107 9.43 6.29 -16.84
C ASP A 107 9.99 5.15 -15.98
N ALA A 108 11.25 5.26 -15.54
CA ALA A 108 11.89 4.26 -14.69
C ALA A 108 11.17 4.11 -13.34
N PHE A 109 10.69 5.21 -12.76
CA PHE A 109 9.93 5.19 -11.52
C PHE A 109 8.55 4.57 -11.72
N VAL A 110 7.86 4.90 -12.81
CA VAL A 110 6.56 4.28 -13.16
C VAL A 110 6.74 2.79 -13.40
N SER A 111 7.78 2.37 -14.10
CA SER A 111 8.10 0.94 -14.28
C SER A 111 8.34 0.24 -12.94
N PHE A 112 9.05 0.86 -12.00
CA PHE A 112 9.23 0.29 -10.66
C PHE A 112 7.89 0.15 -9.92
N LEU A 113 7.00 1.14 -9.96
CA LEU A 113 5.68 1.04 -9.31
C LEU A 113 4.81 -0.07 -9.92
N ILE A 114 4.88 -0.27 -11.24
CA ILE A 114 4.19 -1.40 -11.90
C ILE A 114 4.79 -2.73 -11.45
N ALA A 115 6.13 -2.83 -11.39
CA ALA A 115 6.81 -4.03 -10.93
C ALA A 115 6.46 -4.35 -9.46
N GLU A 116 6.42 -3.34 -8.60
CA GLU A 116 5.98 -3.46 -7.21
C GLU A 116 4.56 -4.01 -7.11
N ALA A 117 3.60 -3.44 -7.84
CA ALA A 117 2.23 -3.94 -7.86
C ALA A 117 2.12 -5.39 -8.36
N LEU A 118 2.93 -5.79 -9.35
CA LEU A 118 2.96 -7.18 -9.83
C LEU A 118 3.50 -8.16 -8.77
N VAL A 119 4.51 -7.75 -7.99
CA VAL A 119 4.99 -8.53 -6.84
C VAL A 119 3.92 -8.61 -5.77
N GLU A 120 3.27 -7.49 -5.41
CA GLU A 120 2.22 -7.48 -4.38
C GLU A 120 1.02 -8.35 -4.75
N VAL A 121 0.59 -8.37 -6.01
CA VAL A 121 -0.44 -9.28 -6.51
C VAL A 121 -0.09 -10.75 -6.22
N SER A 122 1.20 -11.11 -6.19
CA SER A 122 1.68 -12.47 -5.96
C SER A 122 1.72 -12.89 -4.48
N LEU A 123 1.62 -11.93 -3.54
CA LEU A 123 1.77 -12.20 -2.10
C LEU A 123 0.53 -12.84 -1.45
N ASP A 124 -0.59 -12.92 -2.17
CA ASP A 124 -1.91 -13.33 -1.65
C ASP A 124 -2.42 -12.47 -0.46
N GLU A 125 -1.76 -11.33 -0.23
CA GLU A 125 -2.13 -10.37 0.81
C GLU A 125 -3.39 -9.57 0.42
N PRO A 126 -4.11 -9.00 1.41
CA PRO A 126 -5.28 -8.16 1.14
C PRO A 126 -4.99 -6.93 0.27
N GLU A 127 -5.96 -6.46 -0.49
CA GLU A 127 -5.80 -5.21 -1.29
C GLU A 127 -5.70 -3.94 -0.43
N HIS A 128 -6.10 -4.01 0.84
CA HIS A 128 -6.22 -2.84 1.71
C HIS A 128 -6.00 -3.21 3.19
N PHE A 129 -5.58 -2.26 4.01
CA PHE A 129 -5.29 -2.50 5.43
C PHE A 129 -6.48 -3.04 6.21
N LEU A 130 -7.72 -2.77 5.80
CA LEU A 130 -8.90 -3.36 6.47
C LEU A 130 -8.97 -4.88 6.31
N GLY A 131 -8.51 -5.42 5.18
CA GLY A 131 -8.40 -6.87 5.00
C GLY A 131 -7.23 -7.47 5.77
N PHE A 132 -6.24 -6.66 6.14
CA PHE A 132 -5.12 -7.03 7.03
C PHE A 132 -5.54 -7.01 8.50
N PHE A 133 -6.19 -5.93 8.96
CA PHE A 133 -6.62 -5.79 10.35
C PHE A 133 -7.88 -6.59 10.68
N ARG A 134 -8.90 -6.66 9.81
CA ARG A 134 -10.17 -7.36 10.06
C ARG A 134 -10.71 -7.15 11.49
N GLU A 135 -10.87 -8.22 12.26
CA GLU A 135 -11.41 -8.22 13.62
C GLU A 135 -10.48 -7.52 14.64
N GLN A 136 -9.20 -7.29 14.29
CA GLN A 136 -8.24 -6.53 15.08
C GLN A 136 -8.38 -5.02 14.88
N TYR A 137 -9.06 -4.54 13.83
CA TYR A 137 -9.20 -3.10 13.57
C TYR A 137 -9.83 -2.32 14.74
N PRO A 138 -10.83 -2.84 15.48
CA PRO A 138 -11.35 -2.17 16.67
C PRO A 138 -10.32 -2.00 17.78
N ALA A 139 -9.46 -3.00 18.00
CA ALA A 139 -8.39 -2.90 18.98
C ALA A 139 -7.36 -1.83 18.57
N PHE A 140 -7.03 -1.77 17.27
CA PHE A 140 -6.21 -0.68 16.72
C PHE A 140 -6.86 0.70 16.93
N VAL A 141 -8.18 0.79 16.75
CA VAL A 141 -8.93 2.03 17.02
C VAL A 141 -8.83 2.42 18.49
N THR A 142 -9.08 1.49 19.42
CA THR A 142 -8.95 1.76 20.86
C THR A 142 -7.53 2.18 21.25
N ALA A 143 -6.50 1.57 20.66
CA ALA A 143 -5.10 1.91 20.93
C ALA A 143 -4.71 3.34 20.50
N THR A 144 -5.50 3.98 19.61
CA THR A 144 -5.11 5.24 18.95
C THR A 144 -6.14 6.36 19.13
N GLU A 145 -7.35 6.08 19.60
CA GLU A 145 -8.46 7.03 19.54
C GLU A 145 -8.35 8.25 20.46
N ASP A 146 -7.60 8.13 21.55
CA ASP A 146 -7.32 9.24 22.47
C ASP A 146 -6.24 10.20 21.93
N TYR A 147 -5.48 9.78 20.90
CA TYR A 147 -4.32 10.51 20.37
C TYR A 147 -4.52 11.02 18.95
N LEU A 148 -5.25 10.27 18.13
CA LEU A 148 -5.43 10.52 16.70
C LEU A 148 -6.91 10.69 16.35
N ASP A 149 -7.18 11.70 15.52
CA ASP A 149 -8.46 11.79 14.83
C ASP A 149 -8.63 10.64 13.80
N SER A 150 -9.82 10.52 13.23
CA SER A 150 -10.16 9.44 12.32
C SER A 150 -9.29 9.41 11.05
N ASN A 151 -8.81 10.56 10.58
CA ASN A 151 -8.02 10.66 9.36
C ASN A 151 -6.55 10.31 9.62
N ALA A 152 -5.98 10.83 10.70
CA ALA A 152 -4.64 10.47 11.13
C ALA A 152 -4.55 8.97 11.48
N ARG A 153 -5.61 8.41 12.06
CA ARG A 153 -5.70 6.96 12.33
C ARG A 153 -5.76 6.12 11.05
N TYR A 154 -6.55 6.55 10.07
CA TYR A 154 -6.57 5.92 8.74
C TYR A 154 -5.16 5.91 8.13
N GLN A 155 -4.50 7.07 8.12
CA GLN A 155 -3.16 7.22 7.56
C GLN A 155 -2.14 6.35 8.29
N LEU A 156 -2.23 6.23 9.62
CA LEU A 156 -1.39 5.32 10.40
C LEU A 156 -1.67 3.84 10.04
N ALA A 157 -2.94 3.43 9.93
CA ALA A 157 -3.28 2.06 9.55
C ALA A 157 -2.74 1.70 8.16
N ALA A 158 -2.87 2.62 7.19
CA ALA A 158 -2.31 2.47 5.86
C ALA A 158 -0.78 2.36 5.90
N ALA A 159 -0.10 3.23 6.64
CA ALA A 159 1.35 3.19 6.80
C ALA A 159 1.84 1.86 7.40
N LEU A 160 1.16 1.37 8.45
CA LEU A 160 1.50 0.08 9.06
C LEU A 160 1.34 -1.07 8.06
N TYR A 161 0.32 -1.02 7.21
CA TYR A 161 0.15 -2.02 6.17
C TYR A 161 1.22 -1.90 5.07
N THR A 162 1.60 -0.68 4.66
CA THR A 162 2.75 -0.44 3.78
C THR A 162 4.04 -1.02 4.35
N ALA A 163 4.28 -0.86 5.66
CA ALA A 163 5.44 -1.47 6.34
C ALA A 163 5.43 -3.00 6.25
N TYR A 164 4.26 -3.61 6.47
CA TYR A 164 4.09 -5.05 6.42
C TYR A 164 4.32 -5.62 5.01
N LEU A 165 3.75 -5.00 3.98
CA LEU A 165 4.04 -5.36 2.58
C LEU A 165 5.50 -5.11 2.22
N GLY A 166 6.07 -3.98 2.64
CA GLY A 166 7.47 -3.65 2.41
C GLY A 166 8.45 -4.68 3.00
N ARG A 167 8.09 -5.29 4.13
CA ARG A 167 8.86 -6.39 4.72
C ARG A 167 8.86 -7.66 3.87
N GLN A 168 7.79 -7.90 3.09
CA GLN A 168 7.65 -9.05 2.20
C GLN A 168 8.26 -8.81 0.82
N THR A 169 8.12 -7.59 0.28
CA THR A 169 8.61 -7.26 -1.07
C THR A 169 10.10 -6.92 -1.09
N ARG A 170 10.67 -6.43 0.01
CA ARG A 170 12.10 -6.05 0.08
C ARG A 170 13.05 -7.17 -0.36
N PRO A 171 12.95 -8.43 0.13
CA PRO A 171 13.85 -9.50 -0.28
C PRO A 171 13.84 -9.71 -1.80
N GLU A 172 12.65 -9.67 -2.42
CA GLU A 172 12.51 -9.78 -3.88
C GLU A 172 13.28 -8.66 -4.59
N PHE A 173 13.03 -7.40 -4.22
CA PHE A 173 13.69 -6.26 -4.84
C PHE A 173 15.20 -6.23 -4.59
N ALA A 174 15.66 -6.72 -3.44
CA ALA A 174 17.08 -6.76 -3.11
C ALA A 174 17.86 -7.72 -4.01
N ASP A 175 17.22 -8.80 -4.49
CA ASP A 175 17.82 -9.83 -5.33
C ASP A 175 17.76 -9.48 -6.85
N TRP A 176 17.09 -8.40 -7.23
CA TRP A 176 16.91 -7.99 -8.63
C TRP A 176 18.15 -7.43 -9.33
N ALA A 177 19.27 -7.25 -8.64
CA ALA A 177 20.45 -6.56 -9.18
C ALA A 177 21.01 -7.18 -10.48
N ASP A 178 20.92 -8.50 -10.62
CA ASP A 178 21.39 -9.25 -11.79
C ASP A 178 20.29 -9.51 -12.83
N ASP A 179 19.07 -9.82 -12.36
CA ASP A 179 17.96 -10.25 -13.22
C ASP A 179 17.16 -9.08 -13.81
N TYR A 180 17.03 -7.99 -13.06
CA TYR A 180 16.27 -6.78 -13.42
C TYR A 180 17.04 -5.50 -13.04
N PRO A 181 18.24 -5.26 -13.61
CA PRO A 181 19.12 -4.17 -13.21
C PRO A 181 18.51 -2.76 -13.33
N ASP A 182 17.63 -2.50 -14.32
CA ASP A 182 17.01 -1.18 -14.49
C ASP A 182 15.94 -0.93 -13.42
N LEU A 183 15.10 -1.93 -13.11
CA LEU A 183 14.12 -1.88 -12.02
C LEU A 183 14.81 -1.81 -10.66
N TYR A 184 15.90 -2.54 -10.46
CA TYR A 184 16.72 -2.47 -9.25
C TYR A 184 17.31 -1.08 -9.04
N ALA A 185 17.80 -0.44 -10.10
CA ALA A 185 18.31 0.93 -10.03
C ALA A 185 17.21 1.92 -9.65
N ALA A 186 16.00 1.77 -10.19
CA ALA A 186 14.84 2.60 -9.84
C ALA A 186 14.39 2.40 -8.39
N TRP A 187 14.38 1.16 -7.89
CA TRP A 187 14.13 0.84 -6.48
C TRP A 187 15.15 1.51 -5.55
N LYS A 188 16.44 1.46 -5.90
CA LYS A 188 17.49 2.14 -5.14
C LYS A 188 17.35 3.66 -5.15
N ASP A 189 17.16 4.27 -6.32
CA ASP A 189 17.01 5.73 -6.45
C ASP A 189 15.80 6.23 -5.64
N ALA A 190 14.68 5.49 -5.63
CA ALA A 190 13.55 5.80 -4.78
C ALA A 190 13.91 5.79 -3.29
N GLY A 191 14.66 4.78 -2.82
CA GLY A 191 15.16 4.72 -1.44
C GLY A 191 16.13 5.85 -1.10
N GLU A 192 17.09 6.15 -1.97
CA GLU A 192 18.08 7.23 -1.79
C GLU A 192 17.41 8.60 -1.66
N ARG A 193 16.27 8.83 -2.33
CA ARG A 193 15.49 10.08 -2.22
C ARG A 193 14.72 10.17 -0.91
N LEU A 194 14.34 9.04 -0.30
CA LEU A 194 13.65 9.00 0.98
C LEU A 194 14.59 9.20 2.16
N GLN A 195 15.82 8.68 2.06
CA GLN A 195 16.77 8.65 3.17
C GLN A 195 16.99 10.02 3.87
N PRO A 196 17.26 11.14 3.17
CA PRO A 196 17.46 12.42 3.84
C PRO A 196 16.23 12.88 4.64
N ARG A 197 15.03 12.56 4.14
CA ARG A 197 13.77 12.91 4.83
C ARG A 197 13.58 12.08 6.10
N LEU A 198 14.04 10.83 6.11
CA LEU A 198 14.00 9.97 7.31
C LEU A 198 15.01 10.42 8.36
N GLU A 199 16.19 10.87 7.93
CA GLU A 199 17.23 11.40 8.83
C GLU A 199 16.76 12.68 9.56
N ASP A 200 16.03 13.56 8.86
CA ASP A 200 15.48 14.80 9.44
C ASP A 200 14.21 14.57 10.29
N LEU A 201 13.51 13.45 10.09
CA LEU A 201 12.19 13.17 10.64
C LEU A 201 12.09 13.29 12.19
N PRO A 202 13.03 12.76 13.00
CA PRO A 202 12.96 12.92 14.46
C PRO A 202 12.92 14.38 14.91
N SER A 203 13.68 15.24 14.22
CA SER A 203 13.71 16.67 14.51
C SER A 203 12.42 17.36 14.09
N GLU A 204 11.86 16.99 12.94
CA GLU A 204 10.57 17.54 12.47
C GLU A 204 9.42 17.20 13.43
N ILE A 205 9.34 15.94 13.89
CA ILE A 205 8.33 15.51 14.88
C ILE A 205 8.51 16.29 16.20
N ALA A 206 9.74 16.35 16.72
CA ALA A 206 10.03 17.07 17.97
C ALA A 206 9.68 18.56 17.90
N GLN A 207 9.74 19.15 16.70
CA GLN A 207 9.38 20.55 16.44
C GLN A 207 7.90 20.74 16.08
N GLY A 208 7.09 19.67 16.00
CA GLY A 208 5.70 19.72 15.57
C GLY A 208 5.52 20.16 14.12
N GLN A 209 6.54 19.95 13.27
CA GLN A 209 6.48 20.26 11.84
C GLN A 209 5.85 19.13 11.03
N THR A 210 5.95 17.90 11.53
CA THR A 210 5.39 16.70 10.92
C THR A 210 4.57 15.96 11.97
N GLU A 211 3.28 15.78 11.68
CA GLU A 211 2.34 15.03 12.51
C GLU A 211 2.71 13.54 12.54
N PHE A 212 2.37 12.84 13.63
CA PHE A 212 2.79 11.45 13.84
C PHE A 212 2.37 10.50 12.71
N ALA A 213 1.14 10.62 12.20
CA ALA A 213 0.66 9.77 11.11
C ALA A 213 1.39 10.03 9.78
N ALA A 214 1.74 11.28 9.49
CA ALA A 214 2.54 11.64 8.32
C ALA A 214 4.00 11.16 8.46
N ALA A 215 4.54 11.20 9.68
CA ALA A 215 5.84 10.60 9.98
C ALA A 215 5.82 9.09 9.80
N ALA A 216 4.76 8.41 10.25
CA ALA A 216 4.58 6.97 10.07
C ALA A 216 4.53 6.59 8.59
N GLU A 217 3.77 7.31 7.77
CA GLU A 217 3.71 7.09 6.32
C GLU A 217 5.11 7.15 5.68
N LEU A 218 5.86 8.22 5.99
CA LEU A 218 7.21 8.38 5.47
C LEU A 218 8.14 7.26 5.97
N ALA A 219 8.16 6.97 7.27
CA ALA A 219 9.02 5.95 7.86
C ALA A 219 8.72 4.55 7.30
N CYS A 220 7.45 4.16 7.26
CA CYS A 220 7.03 2.85 6.77
C CYS A 220 7.35 2.65 5.28
N SER A 221 7.29 3.71 4.47
CA SER A 221 7.72 3.65 3.07
C SER A 221 9.21 3.31 2.89
N GLY A 222 10.05 3.57 3.90
CA GLY A 222 11.48 3.23 3.87
C GLY A 222 11.79 1.75 4.03
N ILE A 223 10.87 0.96 4.61
CA ILE A 223 11.12 -0.46 4.92
C ILE A 223 11.38 -1.27 3.65
N LYS A 224 10.59 -1.06 2.59
CA LYS A 224 10.78 -1.76 1.30
C LYS A 224 12.15 -1.50 0.66
N HIS A 225 12.80 -0.40 1.04
CA HIS A 225 14.11 0.01 0.55
C HIS A 225 15.25 -0.41 1.49
N GLY A 226 14.95 -1.03 2.64
CA GLY A 226 15.96 -1.44 3.62
C GLY A 226 16.68 -0.27 4.28
N LEU A 227 15.99 0.86 4.45
CA LEU A 227 16.54 2.05 5.11
C LEU A 227 16.51 1.90 6.64
N ASP A 228 17.39 2.64 7.32
CA ASP A 228 17.34 2.76 8.77
C ASP A 228 16.18 3.70 9.16
N LEU A 229 15.25 3.20 9.97
CA LEU A 229 14.10 3.95 10.43
C LEU A 229 14.40 4.61 11.79
N PRO A 230 13.89 5.83 12.05
CA PRO A 230 13.94 6.40 13.38
C PRO A 230 12.93 5.73 14.33
N ALA A 231 13.23 5.71 15.62
CA ALA A 231 12.27 5.30 16.64
C ALA A 231 11.03 6.23 16.63
N PRO A 232 9.81 5.68 16.84
CA PRO A 232 9.51 4.29 17.20
C PRO A 232 9.32 3.33 16.01
N PHE A 233 9.53 3.80 14.77
CA PHE A 233 9.20 3.06 13.56
C PHE A 233 10.20 1.95 13.23
N ASP A 234 11.43 2.02 13.77
CA ASP A 234 12.43 0.95 13.67
C ASP A 234 11.93 -0.41 14.17
N ALA A 235 11.02 -0.41 15.15
CA ALA A 235 10.41 -1.62 15.66
C ALA A 235 9.49 -2.33 14.65
N LEU A 236 9.13 -1.70 13.53
CA LEU A 236 8.32 -2.32 12.46
C LEU A 236 9.19 -3.10 11.45
N ASP A 237 10.50 -2.84 11.39
CA ASP A 237 11.40 -3.56 10.48
C ASP A 237 11.92 -4.87 11.13
N THR A 238 11.03 -5.81 11.40
CA THR A 238 11.36 -7.06 12.10
C THR A 238 10.58 -8.27 11.60
N ASP A 239 11.18 -9.45 11.71
CA ASP A 239 10.53 -10.73 11.34
C ASP A 239 9.30 -11.00 12.22
N ALA A 240 9.30 -10.52 13.47
CA ALA A 240 8.13 -10.62 14.34
C ALA A 240 6.90 -9.90 13.77
N TYR A 241 7.10 -8.84 12.98
CA TYR A 241 5.99 -8.14 12.34
C TYR A 241 5.40 -8.97 11.18
N LEU A 242 6.26 -9.65 10.41
CA LEU A 242 5.81 -10.60 9.39
C LEU A 242 5.05 -11.78 10.01
N ASP A 243 5.56 -12.34 11.10
CA ASP A 243 4.98 -13.53 11.74
C ASP A 243 3.63 -13.26 12.41
N HIS A 244 3.43 -12.05 12.93
CA HIS A 244 2.26 -11.70 13.76
C HIS A 244 1.31 -10.69 13.10
N GLY A 245 1.72 -10.04 12.01
CA GLY A 245 0.87 -9.15 11.20
C GLY A 245 0.10 -8.13 12.05
N ALA A 246 -1.23 -8.10 11.89
CA ALA A 246 -2.10 -7.12 12.54
C ALA A 246 -2.01 -7.14 14.07
N ASP A 247 -1.80 -8.29 14.71
CA ASP A 247 -1.68 -8.38 16.17
C ASP A 247 -0.44 -7.60 16.66
N TYR A 248 0.67 -7.68 15.91
CA TYR A 248 1.88 -6.89 16.20
C TYR A 248 1.66 -5.40 15.94
N ALA A 249 0.98 -5.03 14.85
CA ALA A 249 0.64 -3.64 14.56
C ALA A 249 -0.18 -3.00 15.70
N VAL A 250 -1.16 -3.71 16.24
CA VAL A 250 -1.96 -3.27 17.40
C VAL A 250 -1.07 -3.11 18.63
N GLN A 251 -0.29 -4.13 18.99
CA GLN A 251 0.59 -4.08 20.16
C GLN A 251 1.64 -2.96 20.05
N TRP A 252 2.19 -2.75 18.86
CA TRP A 252 3.12 -1.66 18.58
C TRP A 252 2.44 -0.29 18.79
N ALA A 253 1.20 -0.13 18.30
CA ALA A 253 0.44 1.11 18.49
C ALA A 253 0.17 1.39 19.97
N GLU A 254 -0.35 0.40 20.71
CA GLU A 254 -0.58 0.49 22.16
C GLU A 254 0.70 0.94 22.89
N THR A 255 1.80 0.22 22.68
CA THR A 255 3.08 0.50 23.34
C THR A 255 3.65 1.87 22.96
N THR A 256 3.43 2.30 21.71
CA THR A 256 3.97 3.56 21.21
C THR A 256 3.23 4.74 21.81
N PHE A 257 1.90 4.74 21.77
CA PHE A 257 1.10 5.86 22.30
C PHE A 257 1.15 5.93 23.84
N GLU A 258 1.21 4.80 24.55
CA GLU A 258 1.45 4.77 26.01
C GLU A 258 2.76 5.46 26.42
N LYS A 259 3.79 5.43 25.56
CA LYS A 259 5.08 6.10 25.83
C LYS A 259 5.09 7.57 25.44
N MET A 260 4.07 8.05 24.73
CA MET A 260 3.93 9.45 24.34
C MET A 260 3.14 10.27 25.38
N GLU A 261 2.52 9.63 26.38
CA GLU A 261 2.01 10.26 27.61
C GLU A 261 3.13 10.76 28.54
#